data_AF-A0A7K8W7D9-F1
#
_entry.id   AF-A0A7K8W7D9-F1
#
_cell.length_a   1.000
_cell.length_b   1.000
_cell.length_c   1.000
_cell.angle_alpha   90.00
_cell.angle_beta   90.00
_cell.angle_gamma   90.00
#
_symmetry.space_group_name_H-M   'P 1'
#
loop_
_entity.id
_entity.type
_entity.pdbx_description
1 polymer ?
#
loop_
_entity_poly.entity_id
_entity_poly.type
_entity_poly.pdbx_seq_one_letter_code
_entity_poly.pdbx_strand_id
1 'polypeptide(L)'
;ERPTLCQEGGQSCSNSSKLIHYQMIHNGERPYKCLECGNAFRQSSHLIRHQMIHTGERPYKCLECGNAFSQRSHLICHQQIH
;
A
#
# COMPACT_ATOMS: atom_id res chain seq x y z
N GLU A 1 29.63 -13.68 -11.31
CA GLU A 1 28.18 -13.91 -11.50
C GLU A 1 27.37 -12.97 -10.62
N ARG A 2 27.11 -11.77 -11.14
CA ARG A 2 26.09 -10.79 -10.71
C ARG A 2 26.05 -9.75 -11.84
N PRO A 3 25.19 -9.90 -12.86
CA PRO A 3 25.24 -8.99 -14.00
C PRO A 3 24.40 -7.75 -13.68
N THR A 4 25.05 -6.69 -13.20
CA THR A 4 24.52 -5.33 -13.34
C THR A 4 24.89 -4.83 -14.73
N LEU A 5 24.11 -5.26 -15.73
CA LEU A 5 24.16 -4.65 -17.06
C LEU A 5 22.82 -3.95 -17.29
N CYS A 6 22.77 -2.67 -16.93
CA CYS A 6 21.83 -1.73 -17.53
C CYS A 6 22.63 -0.52 -17.97
N GLN A 7 23.08 -0.56 -19.21
CA GLN A 7 23.58 0.60 -19.92
C GLN A 7 22.88 0.61 -21.26
N GLU A 8 21.80 1.39 -21.37
CA GLU A 8 21.41 2.18 -22.55
C GLU A 8 20.38 3.24 -22.11
N GLY A 9 20.57 4.48 -22.55
CA GLY A 9 19.56 5.54 -22.49
C GLY A 9 19.61 6.44 -21.26
N GLY A 10 20.36 7.54 -21.36
CA GLY A 10 20.46 8.56 -20.33
C GLY A 10 19.11 9.16 -19.93
N GLN A 11 18.76 9.02 -18.64
CA GLN A 11 17.92 9.94 -17.91
C GLN A 11 18.38 9.93 -16.46
N SER A 12 19.20 10.92 -16.11
CA SER A 12 19.55 11.23 -14.71
C SER A 12 18.28 11.75 -14.03
N CYS A 13 17.45 10.84 -13.52
CA CYS A 13 16.26 11.19 -12.77
C CYS A 13 16.62 11.30 -11.28
N SER A 14 17.00 12.51 -10.88
CA SER A 14 17.14 12.95 -9.49
C SER A 14 15.78 12.91 -8.78
N ASN A 15 15.30 11.72 -8.40
CA ASN A 15 14.38 11.54 -7.29
C ASN A 15 14.24 10.05 -6.94
N SER A 16 14.75 9.65 -5.77
CA SER A 16 14.68 8.27 -5.25
C SER A 16 13.27 7.66 -5.35
N SER A 17 12.23 8.46 -5.07
CA SER A 17 10.82 8.03 -5.12
C SER A 17 10.31 7.67 -6.52
N LYS A 18 10.80 8.34 -7.59
CA LYS A 18 10.38 8.07 -8.97
C LYS A 18 10.99 6.78 -9.50
N LEU A 19 12.24 6.50 -9.13
CA LEU A 19 12.96 5.27 -9.47
C LEU A 19 12.32 4.03 -8.83
N ILE A 20 11.96 4.12 -7.54
CA ILE A 20 11.24 3.03 -6.85
C ILE A 20 9.87 2.80 -7.54
N HIS A 21 9.13 3.85 -7.87
CA HIS A 21 7.85 3.71 -8.55
C HIS A 21 7.96 3.03 -9.93
N TYR A 22 8.97 3.41 -10.72
CA TYR A 22 9.24 2.79 -12.02
C TYR A 22 9.60 1.29 -11.85
N GLN A 23 10.50 0.96 -10.93
CA GLN A 23 10.87 -0.44 -10.64
C GLN A 23 9.70 -1.28 -10.10
N MET A 24 8.83 -0.70 -9.26
CA MET A 24 7.64 -1.38 -8.74
C MET A 24 6.62 -1.73 -9.83
N ILE A 25 6.46 -0.87 -10.84
CA ILE A 25 5.56 -1.12 -11.97
C ILE A 25 6.17 -2.14 -12.93
N HIS A 26 7.46 -2.02 -13.23
CA HIS A 26 8.11 -2.80 -14.27
C HIS A 26 8.56 -4.20 -13.81
N ASN A 27 9.04 -4.34 -12.57
CA ASN A 27 9.57 -5.62 -12.04
C ASN A 27 8.57 -6.33 -11.11
N GLY A 28 7.40 -5.73 -10.86
CA GLY A 28 6.45 -6.26 -9.90
C GLY A 28 6.95 -6.24 -8.45
N GLU A 29 8.02 -5.52 -8.17
CA GLU A 29 8.60 -5.43 -6.83
C GLU A 29 7.59 -4.88 -5.83
N ARG A 30 7.52 -5.54 -4.68
CA ARG A 30 6.62 -5.19 -3.56
C ARG A 30 7.48 -4.96 -2.32
N PRO A 31 8.03 -3.74 -2.15
CA PRO A 31 9.02 -3.47 -1.11
C PRO A 31 8.43 -3.52 0.30
N TYR A 32 7.11 -3.34 0.45
CA TYR A 32 6.45 -3.27 1.75
C TYR A 32 5.90 -4.64 2.14
N LYS A 33 6.62 -5.37 3.00
CA LYS A 33 6.24 -6.71 3.47
C LYS A 33 5.59 -6.67 4.85
N CYS A 34 4.52 -7.42 5.02
CA CYS A 34 3.93 -7.73 6.31
C CYS A 34 4.76 -8.83 6.96
N LEU A 35 5.26 -8.58 8.16
CA LEU A 35 6.08 -9.55 8.89
C LEU A 35 5.26 -10.66 9.57
N GLU A 36 3.96 -10.44 9.77
CA GLU A 36 3.07 -11.41 10.42
C GLU A 36 2.64 -12.53 9.47
N CYS A 37 2.38 -12.22 8.19
CA CYS A 37 1.90 -13.20 7.21
C CYS A 37 2.70 -13.26 5.90
N GLY A 38 3.78 -12.48 5.78
CA GLY A 38 4.67 -12.47 4.60
C GLY A 38 4.12 -11.74 3.37
N ASN A 39 2.88 -11.24 3.40
CA ASN A 39 2.28 -10.55 2.27
C ASN A 39 3.04 -9.26 1.91
N ALA A 40 3.27 -9.06 0.62
CA ALA A 40 3.99 -7.91 0.12
C ALA A 40 3.06 -6.96 -0.67
N PHE A 41 3.28 -5.66 -0.50
CA PHE A 41 2.53 -4.56 -1.10
C PHE A 41 3.46 -3.59 -1.85
N ARG A 42 2.90 -2.93 -2.87
CA ARG A 42 3.59 -1.89 -3.64
C ARG A 42 3.58 -0.51 -2.95
N GLN A 43 2.72 -0.31 -1.96
CA GLN A 43 2.59 0.96 -1.26
C GLN A 43 2.55 0.73 0.25
N SER A 44 3.18 1.62 1.02
CA SER A 44 3.19 1.57 2.48
C SER A 44 1.78 1.72 3.05
N SER A 45 0.95 2.59 2.46
CA SER A 45 -0.47 2.78 2.83
C SER A 45 -1.26 1.47 2.75
N HIS A 46 -0.98 0.63 1.75
CA HIS A 46 -1.61 -0.68 1.60
C HIS A 46 -1.13 -1.67 2.66
N LEU A 47 0.15 -1.64 3.03
CA LEU A 47 0.68 -2.46 4.13
C LEU A 47 0.06 -2.04 5.47
N ILE A 48 0.00 -0.74 5.77
CA ILE A 48 -0.60 -0.22 7.01
C ILE A 48 -2.08 -0.63 7.09
N ARG A 49 -2.82 -0.47 5.98
CA ARG A 49 -4.21 -0.94 5.90
C ARG A 49 -4.33 -2.44 6.09
N HIS A 50 -3.40 -3.20 5.54
CA HIS A 50 -3.37 -4.64 5.74
C HIS A 50 -3.11 -4.98 7.22
N GLN A 51 -2.22 -4.30 7.92
CA GLN A 51 -1.97 -4.59 9.34
C GLN A 51 -3.22 -4.47 10.22
N MET A 52 -4.18 -3.61 9.85
CA MET A 52 -5.48 -3.52 10.54
C MET A 52 -6.28 -4.84 10.51
N ILE A 53 -6.00 -5.77 9.59
CA ILE A 53 -6.67 -7.08 9.58
C ILE A 53 -6.15 -8.01 10.69
N HIS A 54 -4.89 -7.82 11.12
CA HIS A 54 -4.28 -8.61 12.18
C HIS A 54 -4.60 -8.03 13.55
N THR A 55 -4.60 -6.71 13.67
CA THR A 55 -4.95 -6.01 14.92
C THR A 55 -6.45 -5.94 15.16
N GLY A 56 -7.27 -6.10 14.10
CA GLY A 56 -8.72 -5.90 14.17
C GLY A 56 -9.13 -4.43 14.31
N GLU A 57 -8.19 -3.49 14.16
CA GLU A 57 -8.47 -2.07 14.29
C GLU A 57 -9.44 -1.57 13.21
N ARG A 58 -10.46 -0.83 13.65
CA ARG A 58 -11.47 -0.22 12.79
C ARG A 58 -11.68 1.24 13.20
N PRO A 59 -10.76 2.13 12.81
CA PRO A 59 -10.74 3.51 13.29
C PRO A 59 -11.93 4.35 12.79
N TYR A 60 -12.61 3.91 11.73
CA TYR A 60 -13.70 4.68 11.12
C TYR A 60 -15.05 4.19 11.65
N LYS A 61 -15.59 4.87 12.67
CA LYS A 61 -16.87 4.52 13.29
C LYS A 61 -18.02 5.39 12.74
N CYS A 62 -19.13 4.75 12.39
CA CYS A 62 -20.40 5.41 12.12
C CYS A 62 -21.02 5.85 13.44
N LEU A 63 -21.35 7.14 13.54
CA LEU A 63 -21.93 7.72 14.76
C LEU A 63 -23.43 7.44 14.88
N GLU A 64 -24.11 7.10 13.78
CA GLU A 64 -25.56 6.85 13.77
C GLU A 64 -25.89 5.42 14.24
N CYS A 65 -25.19 4.40 13.74
CA CYS A 65 -25.45 3.00 14.11
C CYS A 65 -24.31 2.31 14.88
N GLY A 66 -23.17 3.00 15.09
CA GLY A 66 -22.03 2.46 15.83
C GLY A 66 -21.12 1.50 15.05
N ASN A 67 -21.45 1.15 13.81
CA ASN A 67 -20.65 0.25 12.98
C ASN A 67 -19.26 0.83 12.70
N ALA A 68 -18.22 -0.01 12.75
CA ALA A 68 -16.84 0.42 12.52
C ALA A 68 -16.22 -0.24 11.29
N PHE A 69 -15.40 0.51 10.56
CA PHE A 69 -14.77 0.15 9.30
C PHE A 69 -13.26 0.35 9.36
N SER A 70 -12.52 -0.46 8.61
CA SER A 70 -11.07 -0.30 8.43
C SER A 70 -10.69 0.72 7.36
N GLN A 71 -11.65 1.19 6.55
CA GLN A 71 -11.42 2.16 5.48
C GLN A 71 -12.44 3.28 5.50
N ARG A 72 -11.97 4.52 5.31
CA ARG A 72 -12.81 5.71 5.24
C ARG A 72 -13.83 5.63 4.11
N SER A 73 -13.43 5.12 2.94
CA SER A 73 -14.34 4.96 1.79
C SER A 73 -15.51 4.04 2.11
N HIS A 74 -15.29 2.98 2.90
CA HIS A 74 -16.35 2.08 3.32
C HIS A 74 -17.31 2.75 4.30
N LEU A 75 -16.80 3.55 5.25
CA LEU A 75 -17.65 4.35 6.13
C LEU A 75 -18.50 5.34 5.32
N ILE A 76 -17.91 6.07 4.37
CA ILE A 76 -18.65 7.03 3.53
C ILE A 76 -19.76 6.33 2.74
N CYS A 77 -19.45 5.20 2.11
CA CYS A 77 -20.43 4.40 1.38
C CYS A 77 -21.55 3.90 2.30
N HIS A 78 -21.19 3.42 3.49
CA HIS A 78 -22.15 2.99 4.50
C HIS A 78 -23.05 4.14 4.99
N GLN A 79 -22.52 5.35 5.12
CA GLN A 79 -23.34 6.50 5.52
C GLN A 79 -24.40 6.88 4.46
N GLN A 80 -24.26 6.45 3.20
CA GLN A 80 -25.26 6.70 2.17
C GLN A 80 -26.51 5.81 2.30
N ILE A 81 -26.46 4.75 3.12
CA ILE A 81 -27.59 3.83 3.32
C ILE A 81 -28.37 4.12 4.61
N HIS A 82 -27.97 5.13 5.37
CA HIS A 82 -28.78 5.72 6.41
C HIS A 82 -29.78 6.69 5.79
#